data_AF-A0A7C6J384-F1
#
_entry.id   AF-A0A7C6J384-F1
#
_cell.length_a   1.000
_cell.length_b   1.000
_cell.length_c   1.000
_cell.angle_alpha   90.00
_cell.angle_beta   90.00
_cell.angle_gamma   90.00
#
_symmetry.space_group_name_H-M   'P 1'
#
loop_
_entity.id
_entity.type
_entity.pdbx_description
1 polymer ?
#
loop_
_entity_poly.entity_id
_entity_poly.type
_entity_poly.pdbx_seq_one_letter_code
_entity_poly.pdbx_strand_id
1 'polypeptide(L)' 'MICPKCHKDNPTINLHCDFCSEELPLSKERKEIVLKHKKVLRQDKWQKTKDTLVGMLIAITIIIIIIVGKALGWF' A
#
# COMPACT_ATOMS: atom_id res chain seq x y z
N MET A 1 7.94 -21.33 9.81
CA MET A 1 7.07 -21.81 10.93
C MET A 1 6.14 -22.85 10.38
N ILE A 2 6.04 -24.03 11.00
CA ILE A 2 5.30 -25.16 10.42
C ILE A 2 3.81 -25.00 10.73
N CYS A 3 2.96 -25.02 9.71
CA CYS A 3 1.52 -24.97 9.89
C CYS A 3 1.02 -26.28 10.52
N PRO A 4 0.21 -26.25 11.59
CA PRO A 4 -0.25 -27.46 12.27
C PRO A 4 -1.24 -28.30 11.45
N LYS A 5 -1.81 -27.76 10.36
CA LYS A 5 -2.80 -28.46 9.53
C LYS A 5 -2.20 -29.07 8.27
N CYS A 6 -1.39 -28.31 7.54
CA CYS A 6 -0.79 -28.77 6.29
C CYS A 6 0.69 -29.17 6.43
N HIS A 7 1.29 -28.99 7.61
CA HIS A 7 2.69 -29.32 7.92
C HIS A 7 3.73 -28.70 6.98
N LYS A 8 3.33 -27.73 6.14
CA LYS A 8 4.23 -26.96 5.28
C LYS A 8 4.89 -25.84 6.07
N ASP A 9 6.14 -25.54 5.73
CA ASP A 9 6.82 -24.39 6.29
C ASP A 9 6.24 -23.10 5.71
N ASN A 10 5.84 -22.20 6.59
CA ASN A 10 5.41 -20.86 6.26
C ASN A 10 6.53 -19.87 6.61
N PRO A 11 7.23 -19.30 5.62
CA PRO A 11 8.32 -18.36 5.86
C PRO A 11 7.82 -16.95 6.23
N THR A 12 6.54 -16.66 5.96
CA THR A 12 5.93 -15.33 6.12
C THR A 12 5.21 -15.18 7.46
N ILE A 13 5.33 -14.00 8.08
CA ILE A 13 4.59 -13.64 9.30
C ILE A 13 3.15 -13.24 8.90
N ASN A 14 2.37 -14.22 8.45
CA ASN A 14 0.96 -14.05 8.09
C ASN A 14 0.06 -14.65 9.17
N LEU A 15 -1.13 -14.05 9.35
CA LEU A 15 -2.16 -14.56 10.28
C LEU A 15 -2.72 -15.92 9.85
N HIS A 16 -2.66 -16.19 8.54
CA HIS A 16 -3.14 -17.41 7.91
C HIS A 16 -2.03 -18.10 7.14
N CYS A 17 -2.09 -19.42 7.06
CA CYS A 17 -1.13 -20.22 6.29
C CYS A 17 -1.36 -19.98 4.80
N ASP A 18 -0.32 -19.63 4.05
CA ASP A 18 -0.42 -19.39 2.60
C ASP A 18 -0.92 -20.62 1.80
N PHE A 19 -0.78 -21.83 2.33
CA PHE A 19 -1.17 -23.07 1.64
C PHE A 19 -2.59 -23.55 1.96
N CYS A 20 -2.99 -23.51 3.23
CA CYS A 20 -4.29 -24.05 3.67
C CYS A 20 -5.25 -22.96 4.18
N SER A 21 -4.81 -21.70 4.21
CA SER A 21 -5.55 -20.54 4.73
C SER A 21 -6.01 -20.67 6.19
N GLU A 22 -5.57 -21.71 6.91
CA GLU A 22 -5.86 -21.89 8.33
C GLU A 22 -5.21 -20.79 9.15
N GLU A 23 -5.89 -20.31 10.19
CA GLU A 23 -5.33 -19.36 11.13
C GLU A 23 -4.14 -19.99 11.86
N LEU A 24 -2.96 -19.38 11.77
CA LEU A 24 -1.79 -19.90 12.48
C LEU A 24 -1.88 -19.54 13.97
N PRO A 25 -1.39 -20.42 14.86
CA PRO A 25 -1.30 -20.15 16.28
C PRO A 25 -0.15 -19.15 16.55
N LEU A 26 -0.35 -17.89 16.16
CA LEU A 26 0.53 -16.79 16.53
C LEU A 26 0.22 -16.34 17.96
N SER A 27 1.27 -16.04 18.73
CA SER A 27 1.13 -15.36 20.01
C SER A 27 0.45 -14.00 19.84
N LYS A 28 -0.25 -13.52 20.88
CA LYS A 28 -1.03 -12.27 20.84
C LYS A 28 -0.17 -11.07 20.38
N GLU A 29 1.06 -10.96 20.88
CA GLU A 29 2.01 -9.93 20.47
C GLU A 29 2.35 -9.98 18.97
N ARG A 30 2.53 -11.18 18.41
CA ARG A 30 2.82 -11.37 16.98
C ARG A 30 1.61 -11.02 16.11
N LYS A 31 0.39 -11.33 16.57
CA LYS A 31 -0.85 -10.92 15.87
C LYS A 31 -0.96 -9.40 15.76
N GLU A 32 -0.64 -8.67 16.83
CA GLU A 32 -0.66 -7.20 16.82
C GLU A 32 0.38 -6.59 15.87
N ILE A 33 1.59 -7.15 15.84
CA ILE A 33 2.66 -6.70 14.92
C ILE A 33 2.21 -6.88 13.46
N VAL A 34 1.63 -8.04 13.11
CA VAL A 34 1.10 -8.31 11.76
C VAL A 34 -0.04 -7.35 11.42
N LEU A 35 -0.96 -7.09 12.35
CA LEU A 35 -2.07 -6.15 12.15
C LEU A 35 -1.57 -4.71 11.91
N LYS A 36 -0.56 -4.27 12.67
CA LYS A 36 0.07 -2.96 12.48
C LYS A 36 0.77 -2.89 11.12
N HIS A 37 1.58 -3.88 10.77
CA HIS A 37 2.24 -3.94 9.45
C HIS A 37 1.25 -3.94 8.29
N LYS A 38 0.13 -4.68 8.40
CA LYS A 38 -0.90 -4.72 7.37
C LYS A 38 -1.62 -3.38 7.20
N LYS A 39 -1.84 -2.63 8.29
CA LYS A 39 -2.38 -1.27 8.24
C LYS A 39 -1.43 -0.31 7.53
N VAL A 40 -0.14 -0.35 7.87
CA VAL A 40 0.90 0.49 7.25
C VAL A 40 1.05 0.19 5.76
N LEU A 41 1.15 -1.09 5.38
CA LEU A 41 1.21 -1.52 3.98
C LEU A 41 -0.01 -1.09 3.17
N ARG A 42 -1.21 -1.12 3.79
CA ARG A 42 -2.43 -0.65 3.14
C ARG A 42 -2.34 0.86 2.91
N GLN A 43 -1.95 1.63 3.93
CA GLN A 43 -1.77 3.08 3.82
C GLN A 43 -0.74 3.46 2.75
N ASP A 44 0.40 2.78 2.69
CA ASP A 44 1.46 3.04 1.70
C ASP A 44 0.96 2.88 0.25
N LYS A 45 0.19 1.80 -0.03
CA LYS A 45 -0.45 1.60 -1.34
C LYS A 45 -1.43 2.72 -1.70
N TRP A 46 -2.19 3.22 -0.73
CA TRP A 46 -3.11 4.33 -0.95
C TRP A 46 -2.38 5.65 -1.20
N GLN A 47 -1.24 5.90 -0.55
CA GLN A 47 -0.43 7.10 -0.77
C GLN A 47 0.16 7.13 -2.19
N LYS A 48 0.78 6.03 -2.65
CA LYS A 48 1.34 5.95 -4.02
C LYS A 48 0.30 6.22 -5.12
N THR A 49 -0.92 5.76 -4.90
CA THR A 49 -2.04 6.02 -5.83
C THR A 49 -2.42 7.49 -5.86
N LYS A 50 -2.42 8.17 -4.70
CA LYS A 50 -2.68 9.61 -4.60
C LYS A 50 -1.57 10.45 -5.22
N ASP A 51 -0.30 10.11 -4.96
CA ASP A 51 0.85 10.83 -5.52
C ASP A 51 0.82 10.86 -7.05
N THR A 52 0.46 9.73 -7.66
CA THR A 52 0.33 9.64 -9.13
C THR A 52 -0.77 10.56 -9.65
N LEU A 53 -1.92 10.60 -8.96
CA LEU A 53 -3.06 11.43 -9.35
C LEU A 53 -2.80 12.93 -9.17
N VAL A 54 -2.14 13.29 -8.06
CA VAL A 54 -1.71 14.67 -7.76
C VAL A 54 -0.67 15.14 -8.77
N GLY A 55 0.29 14.30 -9.14
CA GLY A 55 1.28 14.60 -10.18
C GLY A 55 0.64 14.94 -11.52
N MET A 56 -0.40 14.19 -11.93
CA MET A 56 -1.17 14.48 -13.13
C MET A 56 -1.90 15.83 -13.06
N LEU A 57 -2.54 16.15 -11.93
CA LEU A 57 -3.24 17.43 -11.72
C LEU A 57 -2.29 18.63 -11.77
N ILE A 58 -1.11 18.52 -11.16
CA ILE A 58 -0.08 19.58 -11.19
C ILE A 58 0.38 19.81 -12.63
N ALA A 59 0.64 18.74 -13.40
CA ALA A 59 1.06 18.86 -14.80
C ALA A 59 0.02 19.60 -15.66
N ILE A 60 -1.27 19.24 -15.53
CA ILE A 60 -2.35 19.93 -16.23
C ILE A 60 -2.44 21.40 -15.83
N THR A 61 -2.30 21.69 -14.54
CA THR A 61 -2.37 23.06 -14.01
C THR A 61 -1.25 23.94 -14.57
N ILE A 62 -0.03 23.41 -14.66
CA ILE A 62 1.12 24.11 -15.26
C ILE A 62 0.86 24.43 -16.73
N ILE A 63 0.32 23.48 -17.50
CA ILE A 63 -0.02 23.69 -18.91
C ILE A 63 -1.05 24.82 -19.07
N ILE A 64 -2.10 24.82 -18.24
CA ILE A 64 -3.13 25.87 -18.26
C ILE A 64 -2.52 27.24 -17.96
N ILE A 65 -1.66 27.35 -16.94
CA ILE A 65 -0.99 28.61 -16.58
C ILE A 65 -0.15 29.14 -17.75
N ILE A 66 0.58 28.27 -18.45
CA ILE A 66 1.39 28.68 -19.61
C ILE A 66 0.50 29.20 -20.75
N ILE A 67 -0.60 28.51 -21.06
CA ILE A 67 -1.53 28.92 -22.12
C ILE A 67 -2.19 30.26 -21.78
N VAL A 68 -2.68 30.41 -20.56
CA VAL A 68 -3.33 31.63 -20.07
C VAL A 68 -2.34 32.79 -20.01
N GLY A 69 -1.12 32.56 -19.50
CA GLY A 69 -0.05 33.55 -19.46
C GLY A 69 0.36 34.06 -20.84
N LYS A 70 0.40 33.17 -21.84
CA LYS A 70 0.60 33.57 -23.25
C LYS A 70 -0.56 34.38 -23.81
N ALA A 71 -1.80 34.01 -23.51
CA ALA A 71 -2.98 34.73 -23.98
C ALA A 71 -3.12 36.13 -23.37
N LEU A 72 -2.65 36.32 -22.13
CA LEU A 72 -2.65 37.60 -21.41
C LEU A 72 -1.44 38.48 -21.71
N GLY A 73 -0.51 38.05 -22.58
CA GLY A 73 0.67 38.83 -22.95
C GLY A 73 1.65 39.05 -21.80
N TRP A 74 1.61 38.20 -20.77
CA TRP A 74 2.52 38.26 -19.62
C TRP A 74 3.88 37.60 -19.89
N PHE A 75 4.09 37.05 -21.09
CA PHE A 75 5.30 36.35 -21.54
C PHE A 75 5.65 36.66 -22.99
#